data_AF-A0A3E2NG59-F1
#
_entry.id   AF-A0A3E2NG59-F1
#
_cell.length_a   1.000
_cell.length_b   1.000
_cell.length_c   1.000
_cell.angle_alpha   90.00
_cell.angle_beta   90.00
_cell.angle_gamma   90.00
#
_symmetry.space_group_name_H-M   'P 1'
#
loop_
_entity.id
_entity.type
_entity.pdbx_description
1 polymer ?
#
loop_
_entity_poly.entity_id
_entity_poly.type
_entity_poly.pdbx_seq_one_letter_code
_entity_poly.pdbx_strand_id
1 'polypeptide(L)'
;MKKLIIVCEEKCRQYGDYLAQLISLEDDTEDETVGTKDGEVAAQVWLEKDYKANAAQLSSNQYILFIGQDKLIKEKSSHMNMEFAEFGMKYGWLGKQAVLSVEKVVEADKYENFISYAQNYQQNVEQLIKSKDKKALKAGTAAGAAGVAGAAGVAKAGALAVISPVALVPIAGIGAGVMAVKKFTLNSKIKEQQYSCAVMKFYLDDLSKFLGL
;
A
#
# COMPACT_ATOMS: atom_id res chain seq x y z
N MET A 1 9.18 14.02 12.56
CA MET A 1 9.30 12.93 11.57
C MET A 1 9.32 11.58 12.27
N LYS A 2 8.27 10.78 12.09
CA LYS A 2 8.15 9.41 12.60
C LYS A 2 8.86 8.46 11.64
N LYS A 3 9.56 7.48 12.19
CA LYS A 3 10.22 6.42 11.41
C LYS A 3 9.35 5.18 11.47
N LEU A 4 8.99 4.62 10.32
CA LEU A 4 8.26 3.37 10.21
C LEU A 4 9.17 2.29 9.60
N ILE A 5 9.32 1.16 10.29
CA ILE A 5 9.97 -0.03 9.73
C ILE A 5 8.89 -0.98 9.24
N ILE A 6 8.90 -1.31 7.96
CA ILE A 6 7.97 -2.25 7.36
C ILE A 6 8.71 -3.59 7.21
N VAL A 7 8.36 -4.57 8.02
CA VAL A 7 8.97 -5.90 8.00
C VAL A 7 8.09 -6.82 7.16
N CYS A 8 8.61 -7.29 6.02
CA CYS A 8 7.88 -8.14 5.11
C CYS A 8 8.40 -9.57 5.10
N GLU A 9 7.49 -10.53 4.98
CA GLU A 9 7.81 -11.84 4.41
C GLU A 9 8.33 -11.63 2.98
N GLU A 10 9.26 -12.49 2.52
CA GLU A 10 9.94 -12.34 1.23
C GLU A 10 8.98 -12.19 0.04
N LYS A 11 7.90 -12.98 0.03
CA LYS A 11 6.86 -12.92 -1.02
C LYS A 11 5.97 -11.68 -0.93
N CYS A 12 5.93 -11.03 0.22
CA CYS A 12 5.12 -9.86 0.48
C CYS A 12 5.91 -8.55 0.36
N ARG A 13 7.22 -8.61 0.07
CA ARG A 13 8.08 -7.43 0.00
C ARG A 13 7.56 -6.36 -0.96
N GLN A 14 7.00 -6.76 -2.10
CA GLN A 14 6.42 -5.83 -3.08
C GLN A 14 5.31 -4.95 -2.48
N TYR A 15 4.56 -5.43 -1.49
CA TYR A 15 3.52 -4.66 -0.81
C TYR A 15 4.09 -3.69 0.21
N GLY A 16 5.20 -4.05 0.87
CA GLY A 16 5.93 -3.14 1.75
C GLY A 16 6.62 -2.03 0.98
N ASP A 17 7.27 -2.37 -0.14
CA ASP A 17 7.86 -1.39 -1.05
C ASP A 17 6.78 -0.46 -1.62
N TYR A 18 5.60 -1.01 -1.95
CA TYR A 18 4.46 -0.21 -2.38
C TYR A 18 3.98 0.78 -1.31
N LEU A 19 3.80 0.34 -0.07
CA LEU A 19 3.42 1.23 1.02
C LEU A 19 4.48 2.33 1.25
N ALA A 20 5.77 1.99 1.17
CA ALA A 20 6.84 2.97 1.29
C ALA A 20 6.79 4.01 0.15
N GLN A 21 6.44 3.58 -1.07
CA GLN A 21 6.22 4.49 -2.19
C GLN A 21 5.02 5.41 -1.95
N LEU A 22 3.90 4.89 -1.45
CA LEU A 22 2.73 5.70 -1.08
C LEU A 22 3.06 6.73 -0.01
N ILE A 23 3.79 6.35 1.04
CA ILE A 23 4.23 7.27 2.10
C ILE A 23 5.18 8.36 1.57
N SER A 24 5.96 8.04 0.53
CA SER A 24 6.84 9.02 -0.13
C SER A 24 6.13 9.87 -1.16
N LEU A 25 4.84 9.65 -1.40
CA LEU A 25 4.05 10.60 -2.18
C LEU A 25 3.97 11.90 -1.38
N GLU A 26 4.12 12.99 -2.13
CA GLU A 26 3.79 14.32 -1.62
C GLU A 26 2.47 14.67 -2.29
N ASP A 27 1.37 14.24 -1.66
CA ASP A 27 0.01 14.32 -2.18
C ASP A 27 -0.90 15.23 -1.33
N ASP A 28 -0.37 15.81 -0.25
CA ASP A 28 -1.07 16.82 0.52
C ASP A 28 -1.30 18.12 -0.26
N THR A 29 -2.40 18.79 0.10
CA THR A 29 -2.68 20.17 -0.30
C THR A 29 -2.72 21.07 0.94
N GLU A 30 -2.88 22.39 0.74
CA GLU A 30 -2.97 23.34 1.86
C GLU A 30 -4.16 23.04 2.80
N ASP A 31 -5.20 22.36 2.29
CA ASP A 31 -6.47 22.14 2.99
C ASP A 31 -6.79 20.64 3.27
N GLU A 32 -6.08 19.70 2.63
CA GLU A 32 -6.36 18.25 2.75
C GLU A 32 -5.07 17.44 2.94
N THR A 33 -5.06 16.57 3.96
CA THR A 33 -4.02 15.58 4.21
C THR A 33 -4.48 14.21 3.75
N VAL A 34 -3.65 13.49 2.99
CA VAL A 34 -4.03 12.19 2.44
C VAL A 34 -3.16 11.06 3.01
N GLY A 35 -3.80 10.16 3.75
CA GLY A 35 -3.11 9.12 4.51
C GLY A 35 -2.30 9.71 5.66
N THR A 36 -1.11 10.25 5.38
CA THR A 36 -0.23 10.92 6.35
C THR A 36 0.38 12.17 5.78
N LYS A 37 0.59 13.18 6.62
CA LYS A 37 1.12 14.45 6.15
C LYS A 37 2.50 14.32 5.49
N ASP A 38 2.69 15.01 4.38
CA ASP A 38 3.91 15.03 3.56
C ASP A 38 5.14 15.30 4.43
N GLY A 39 6.14 14.43 4.33
CA GLY A 39 7.41 14.54 5.06
C GLY A 39 7.32 14.25 6.58
N GLU A 40 6.15 13.90 7.12
CA GLU A 40 6.04 13.54 8.53
C GLU A 40 6.46 12.09 8.82
N VAL A 41 6.42 11.22 7.81
CA VAL A 41 6.71 9.79 7.96
C VAL A 41 7.81 9.38 7.00
N ALA A 42 8.82 8.69 7.52
CA ALA A 42 9.86 8.05 6.72
C ALA A 42 9.75 6.53 6.90
N ALA A 43 9.54 5.81 5.79
CA ALA A 43 9.42 4.36 5.79
C ALA A 43 10.72 3.67 5.34
N GLN A 44 11.03 2.53 5.95
CA GLN A 44 12.10 1.63 5.50
C GLN A 44 11.59 0.20 5.47
N VAL A 45 11.86 -0.52 4.37
CA VAL A 45 11.40 -1.90 4.18
C VAL A 45 12.51 -2.88 4.50
N TRP A 46 12.24 -3.81 5.41
CA TRP A 46 13.13 -4.88 5.85
C TRP A 46 12.53 -6.24 5.52
N LEU A 47 13.39 -7.22 5.28
CA LEU A 47 13.00 -8.62 5.32
C LEU A 47 13.09 -9.14 6.75
N GLU A 48 12.44 -10.28 7.02
CA GLU A 48 12.46 -10.91 8.34
C GLU A 48 13.87 -11.22 8.86
N LYS A 49 14.80 -11.55 7.97
CA LYS A 49 16.21 -11.77 8.32
C LYS A 49 16.86 -10.51 8.88
N ASP A 50 16.57 -9.35 8.29
CA ASP A 50 17.12 -8.06 8.71
C ASP A 50 16.47 -7.61 10.02
N TYR A 51 15.16 -7.86 10.17
CA TYR A 51 14.48 -7.66 11.44
C TYR A 51 15.10 -8.51 12.55
N LYS A 52 15.30 -9.82 12.35
CA LYS A 52 15.92 -10.69 13.35
C LYS A 52 17.33 -10.24 13.72
N ALA A 53 18.13 -9.81 12.75
CA ALA A 53 19.50 -9.33 12.97
C ALA A 53 19.55 -8.01 13.77
N ASN A 54 18.55 -7.14 13.60
CA ASN A 54 18.54 -5.81 14.21
C ASN A 54 17.54 -5.67 15.38
N ALA A 55 16.69 -6.68 15.64
CA ALA A 55 15.61 -6.61 16.62
C ALA A 55 16.10 -6.24 18.04
N ALA A 56 17.31 -6.68 18.42
CA ALA A 56 17.90 -6.35 19.71
C ALA A 56 18.21 -4.85 19.88
N GLN A 57 18.36 -4.11 18.78
CA GLN A 57 18.62 -2.67 18.77
C GLN A 57 17.32 -1.84 18.66
N LEU A 58 16.20 -2.49 18.35
CA LEU A 58 14.91 -1.82 18.25
C LEU A 58 14.30 -1.64 19.64
N SER A 59 13.97 -0.39 19.97
CA SER A 59 13.21 -0.08 21.19
C SER A 59 11.70 -0.21 20.95
N SER A 60 10.92 -0.31 22.03
CA SER A 60 9.46 -0.25 21.99
C SER A 60 8.91 1.06 21.41
N ASN A 61 9.74 2.09 21.29
CA ASN A 61 9.37 3.38 20.73
C ASN A 61 9.38 3.43 19.19
N GLN A 62 9.92 2.41 18.53
CA GLN A 62 10.00 2.32 17.08
C GLN A 62 8.67 1.83 16.50
N TYR A 63 8.13 2.55 15.50
CA TYR A 63 6.98 2.07 14.75
C TYR A 63 7.38 0.94 13.81
N ILE A 64 6.68 -0.18 13.89
CA ILE A 64 6.93 -1.37 13.09
C ILE A 64 5.61 -1.89 12.52
N LEU A 65 5.55 -2.09 11.21
CA LEU A 65 4.45 -2.76 10.53
C LEU A 65 4.95 -4.10 9.98
N PHE A 66 4.32 -5.20 10.39
CA PHE A 66 4.59 -6.52 9.83
C PHE A 66 3.62 -6.84 8.69
N ILE A 67 4.13 -7.20 7.51
CA ILE A 67 3.32 -7.60 6.35
C ILE A 67 3.61 -9.05 5.98
N GLY A 68 2.59 -9.91 6.07
CA GLY A 68 2.69 -11.32 5.68
C GLY A 68 2.04 -12.27 6.67
N GLN A 69 2.37 -13.56 6.56
CA GLN A 69 1.77 -14.63 7.39
C GLN A 69 2.79 -15.62 7.97
N ASP A 70 4.06 -15.25 7.91
CA ASP A 70 5.13 -16.07 8.45
C ASP A 70 5.01 -16.26 9.97
N LYS A 71 5.68 -17.29 10.46
CA LYS A 71 5.60 -17.71 11.86
C LYS A 71 5.91 -16.57 12.81
N LEU A 72 6.94 -15.78 12.49
CA LEU A 72 7.34 -14.61 13.27
C LEU A 72 6.22 -13.57 13.36
N ILE A 73 5.57 -13.27 12.23
CA ILE A 73 4.50 -12.28 12.16
C ILE A 73 3.29 -12.74 12.97
N LYS A 74 2.93 -14.02 12.86
CA LYS A 74 1.85 -14.63 13.65
C LYS A 74 2.11 -14.54 15.16
N GLU A 75 3.33 -14.89 15.59
CA GLU A 75 3.74 -14.79 17.00
C GLU A 75 3.67 -13.34 17.51
N LYS A 76 4.06 -12.34 16.69
CA LYS A 76 3.95 -10.92 17.08
C LYS A 76 2.50 -10.44 17.13
N SER A 77 1.66 -10.96 16.26
CA SER A 77 0.24 -10.55 16.16
C SER A 77 -0.69 -11.19 17.17
N SER A 78 -0.26 -12.21 17.94
CA SER A 78 -1.15 -13.03 18.78
C SER A 78 -1.93 -12.25 19.84
N HIS A 79 -1.42 -11.10 20.25
CA HIS A 79 -2.01 -10.25 21.27
C HIS A 79 -2.45 -8.88 20.72
N MET A 80 -2.41 -8.68 19.40
CA MET A 80 -2.83 -7.42 18.78
C MET A 80 -4.34 -7.33 18.66
N ASN A 81 -4.87 -6.12 18.82
CA ASN A 81 -6.26 -5.84 18.52
C ASN A 81 -6.42 -5.66 17.03
N MET A 82 -7.45 -6.29 16.46
CA MET A 82 -7.72 -6.23 15.03
C MET A 82 -8.68 -5.08 14.77
N GLU A 83 -8.21 -4.10 14.03
CA GLU A 83 -8.97 -2.89 13.67
C GLU A 83 -9.77 -3.10 12.39
N PHE A 84 -9.31 -4.01 11.54
CA PHE A 84 -9.98 -4.38 10.30
C PHE A 84 -9.87 -5.88 10.03
N ALA A 85 -11.00 -6.48 9.65
CA ALA A 85 -11.10 -7.88 9.26
C ALA A 85 -12.26 -8.06 8.26
N GLU A 86 -11.98 -7.87 6.97
CA GLU A 86 -13.00 -8.01 5.92
C GLU A 86 -12.39 -8.58 4.63
N PHE A 87 -13.20 -9.31 3.85
CA PHE A 87 -12.77 -10.00 2.63
C PHE A 87 -11.49 -10.83 2.85
N GLY A 88 -11.29 -11.41 4.04
CA GLY A 88 -10.09 -12.19 4.38
C GLY A 88 -8.79 -11.39 4.51
N MET A 89 -8.84 -10.08 4.29
CA MET A 89 -7.79 -9.12 4.68
C MET A 89 -7.94 -8.79 6.16
N LYS A 90 -6.82 -8.62 6.84
CA LYS A 90 -6.82 -8.38 8.27
C LYS A 90 -5.64 -7.52 8.67
N TYR A 91 -5.89 -6.45 9.41
CA TYR A 91 -4.83 -5.67 10.03
C TYR A 91 -5.28 -5.08 11.37
N GLY A 92 -4.28 -4.73 12.17
CA GLY A 92 -4.48 -4.25 13.53
C GLY A 92 -3.15 -3.90 14.17
N TRP A 93 -3.21 -3.27 15.34
CA TRP A 93 -2.02 -2.84 16.05
C TRP A 93 -2.18 -2.90 17.56
N LEU A 94 -1.05 -2.96 18.24
CA LEU A 94 -0.94 -2.76 19.67
C LEU A 94 0.26 -1.87 19.96
N GLY A 95 0.00 -0.68 20.50
CA GLY A 95 1.03 0.34 20.66
C GLY A 95 1.65 0.71 19.32
N LYS A 96 2.97 0.57 19.19
CA LYS A 96 3.73 0.96 17.98
C LYS A 96 4.03 -0.21 17.05
N GLN A 97 3.39 -1.36 17.26
CA GLN A 97 3.53 -2.52 16.38
C GLN A 97 2.18 -2.83 15.72
N ALA A 98 2.19 -2.93 14.39
CA ALA A 98 1.05 -3.28 13.57
C ALA A 98 1.30 -4.55 12.77
N VAL A 99 0.23 -5.24 12.40
CA VAL A 99 0.26 -6.39 11.48
C VAL A 99 -0.73 -6.16 10.35
N LEU A 100 -0.36 -6.56 9.14
CA LEU A 100 -1.21 -6.62 7.95
C LEU A 100 -1.02 -7.97 7.27
N SER A 101 -2.10 -8.72 7.10
CA SER A 101 -2.06 -10.08 6.59
C SER A 101 -3.34 -10.46 5.85
N VAL A 102 -3.26 -11.49 5.01
CA VAL A 102 -4.44 -12.05 4.32
C VAL A 102 -4.68 -13.48 4.80
N GLU A 103 -5.56 -13.66 5.79
CA GLU A 103 -5.89 -14.94 6.42
C GLU A 103 -6.59 -15.92 5.49
N LYS A 104 -7.55 -15.43 4.72
CA LYS A 104 -8.38 -16.26 3.84
C LYS A 104 -8.50 -15.61 2.48
N VAL A 105 -8.46 -16.41 1.42
CA VAL A 105 -8.73 -15.93 0.07
C VAL A 105 -10.22 -15.67 -0.09
N VAL A 106 -10.60 -14.58 -0.77
CA VAL A 106 -12.01 -14.25 -1.03
C VAL A 106 -12.69 -15.41 -1.76
N GLU A 107 -13.89 -15.76 -1.31
CA GLU A 107 -14.73 -16.77 -1.95
C GLU A 107 -15.32 -16.22 -3.26
N ALA A 108 -15.57 -17.11 -4.22
CA ALA A 108 -15.99 -16.71 -5.57
C ALA A 108 -17.29 -15.88 -5.58
N ASP A 109 -18.21 -16.18 -4.67
CA ASP A 109 -19.49 -15.49 -4.47
C ASP A 109 -19.32 -14.06 -3.91
N LYS A 110 -18.23 -13.80 -3.18
CA LYS A 110 -17.92 -12.49 -2.60
C LYS A 110 -16.89 -11.70 -3.40
N TYR A 111 -16.33 -12.30 -4.44
CA TYR A 111 -15.26 -11.68 -5.23
C TYR A 111 -15.70 -10.40 -5.92
N GLU A 112 -16.90 -10.34 -6.50
CA GLU A 112 -17.43 -9.14 -7.15
C GLU A 112 -17.59 -7.97 -6.16
N ASN A 113 -18.01 -8.26 -4.94
CA ASN A 113 -18.09 -7.25 -3.88
C ASN A 113 -16.69 -6.78 -3.47
N PHE A 114 -15.75 -7.71 -3.33
CA PHE A 114 -14.36 -7.40 -3.02
C PHE A 114 -13.70 -6.55 -4.11
N ILE A 115 -13.86 -6.89 -5.39
CA ILE A 115 -13.19 -6.16 -6.46
C ILE A 115 -13.77 -4.74 -6.57
N SER A 116 -15.08 -4.58 -6.40
CA SER A 116 -15.74 -3.27 -6.36
C SER A 116 -15.22 -2.43 -5.20
N TYR A 117 -15.08 -3.04 -4.02
CA TYR A 117 -14.50 -2.41 -2.84
C TYR A 117 -13.04 -1.97 -3.09
N ALA A 118 -12.22 -2.87 -3.63
CA ALA A 118 -10.81 -2.61 -3.87
C ALA A 118 -10.57 -1.53 -4.95
N GLN A 119 -11.42 -1.51 -5.98
CA GLN A 119 -11.36 -0.50 -7.04
C GLN A 119 -11.63 0.91 -6.52
N ASN A 120 -12.48 1.07 -5.51
CA ASN A 120 -12.70 2.39 -4.89
C ASN A 120 -11.40 2.96 -4.34
N TYR A 121 -10.66 2.17 -3.56
CA TYR A 121 -9.36 2.59 -3.02
C TYR A 121 -8.32 2.84 -4.11
N GLN A 122 -8.29 2.02 -5.18
CA GLN A 122 -7.39 2.28 -6.31
C GLN A 122 -7.73 3.59 -7.02
N GLN A 123 -9.01 3.89 -7.25
CA GLN A 123 -9.40 5.16 -7.87
C GLN A 123 -9.00 6.35 -7.00
N ASN A 124 -9.14 6.24 -5.69
CA ASN A 124 -8.69 7.29 -4.77
C ASN A 124 -7.18 7.51 -4.93
N VAL A 125 -6.37 6.45 -4.88
CA VAL A 125 -4.91 6.54 -5.08
C VAL A 125 -4.54 7.11 -6.47
N GLU A 126 -5.20 6.66 -7.53
CA GLU A 126 -4.95 7.18 -8.88
C GLU A 126 -5.31 8.66 -9.04
N GLN A 127 -6.36 9.13 -8.36
CA GLN A 127 -6.75 10.54 -8.38
C GLN A 127 -5.69 11.42 -7.71
N LEU A 128 -5.10 10.94 -6.61
CA LEU A 128 -3.98 11.62 -5.92
C LEU A 128 -2.76 11.78 -6.83
N ILE A 129 -2.42 10.72 -7.55
CA ILE A 129 -1.31 10.74 -8.50
C ILE A 129 -1.62 11.72 -9.65
N LYS A 130 -2.79 11.61 -10.28
CA LYS A 130 -3.19 12.46 -11.42
C LYS A 130 -3.32 13.95 -11.06
N SER A 131 -3.74 14.27 -9.83
CA SER A 131 -3.85 15.66 -9.37
C SER A 131 -2.46 16.30 -9.22
N LYS A 132 -1.47 15.52 -8.76
CA LYS A 132 -0.07 15.93 -8.67
C LYS A 132 0.54 16.26 -10.03
N ASP A 133 0.35 15.42 -11.05
CA ASP A 133 0.93 15.70 -12.38
C ASP A 133 0.38 16.98 -12.99
N LYS A 134 -0.90 17.27 -12.77
CA LYS A 134 -1.51 18.54 -13.18
C LYS A 134 -0.92 19.73 -12.43
N LYS A 135 -0.63 19.58 -11.13
CA LYS A 135 -0.01 20.63 -10.30
C LYS A 135 1.46 20.85 -10.68
N ALA A 136 2.22 19.79 -10.95
CA ALA A 136 3.59 19.84 -11.44
C ALA A 136 3.71 20.48 -12.83
N LEU A 137 2.78 20.18 -13.77
CA LEU A 137 2.71 20.88 -15.06
C LEU A 137 2.41 22.38 -14.91
N LYS A 138 1.54 22.76 -13.96
CA LYS A 138 1.21 24.17 -13.69
C LYS A 138 2.36 24.91 -12.98
N ALA A 139 3.08 24.27 -12.07
CA ALA A 139 4.27 24.85 -11.43
C ALA A 139 5.43 25.05 -12.43
N GLY A 140 5.60 24.13 -13.39
CA GLY A 140 6.59 24.24 -14.46
C GLY A 140 6.32 25.38 -15.46
N THR A 141 5.09 25.88 -15.55
CA THR A 141 4.75 27.05 -16.39
C THR A 141 4.86 28.38 -15.63
N ALA A 142 4.88 28.37 -14.30
CA ALA A 142 5.05 29.56 -13.46
C ALA A 142 6.51 29.95 -13.21
N ALA A 143 7.47 29.02 -13.37
CA ALA A 143 8.91 29.27 -13.16
C ALA A 143 9.65 29.80 -14.42
N GLY A 144 8.93 30.19 -15.48
CA GLY A 144 9.51 30.50 -16.78
C GLY A 144 9.02 31.79 -17.42
N ALA A 145 8.86 32.88 -16.65
CA ALA A 145 8.70 34.23 -17.21
C ALA A 145 10.02 35.01 -17.13
N ALA A 146 11.10 34.44 -17.66
CA ALA A 146 12.30 35.19 -18.03
C ALA A 146 13.05 34.44 -19.14
N GLY A 147 12.71 34.78 -20.39
CA GLY A 147 13.54 34.66 -21.58
C GLY A 147 14.12 33.28 -21.93
N VAL A 148 13.62 32.68 -23.01
CA VAL A 148 14.35 32.53 -24.28
C VAL A 148 13.51 31.74 -25.27
N ALA A 149 13.45 32.27 -26.49
CA ALA A 149 12.80 31.64 -27.63
C ALA A 149 13.52 30.34 -28.03
N GLY A 150 12.73 29.36 -28.46
CA GLY A 150 13.15 28.31 -29.38
C GLY A 150 13.73 27.04 -28.75
N ALA A 151 12.88 26.02 -28.61
CA ALA A 151 13.20 24.66 -29.04
C ALA A 151 11.93 23.80 -28.96
N ALA A 152 11.48 23.34 -30.12
CA ALA A 152 10.51 22.25 -30.23
C ALA A 152 11.08 21.02 -29.51
N GLY A 153 10.29 20.48 -28.59
CA GLY A 153 10.66 19.33 -27.79
C GLY A 153 9.65 19.16 -26.67
N VAL A 154 8.41 18.89 -27.06
CA VAL A 154 7.35 18.48 -26.13
C VAL A 154 7.92 17.28 -25.37
N ALA A 155 8.37 17.52 -24.14
CA ALA A 155 8.77 16.47 -23.24
C ALA A 155 7.60 15.52 -23.18
N LYS A 156 7.81 14.29 -23.68
CA LYS A 156 6.84 13.21 -23.56
C LYS A 156 6.42 13.19 -22.09
N ALA A 157 5.17 13.57 -21.84
CA ALA A 157 4.52 13.38 -20.57
C ALA A 157 4.84 11.96 -20.15
N GLY A 158 5.66 11.84 -19.10
CA GLY A 158 6.13 10.56 -18.60
C GLY A 158 4.91 9.68 -18.40
N ALA A 159 4.90 8.53 -19.04
CA ALA A 159 3.90 7.51 -18.77
C ALA A 159 3.97 7.24 -17.27
N LEU A 160 2.95 7.69 -16.54
CA LEU A 160 2.78 7.42 -15.13
C LEU A 160 2.75 5.91 -14.96
N ALA A 161 3.86 5.37 -14.49
CA ALA A 161 3.91 4.00 -14.02
C ALA A 161 2.89 3.94 -12.88
N VAL A 162 1.77 3.26 -13.12
CA VAL A 162 0.80 2.94 -12.08
C VAL A 162 1.58 2.21 -11.00
N ILE A 163 1.91 2.92 -9.93
CA ILE A 163 2.44 2.35 -8.69
C ILE A 163 1.27 1.61 -8.07
N SER A 164 1.05 0.40 -8.57
CA SER A 164 0.25 -0.61 -7.92
C SER A 164 1.02 -1.92 -8.06
N PRO A 165 1.26 -2.66 -6.97
CA PRO A 165 1.98 -3.92 -7.03
C PRO A 165 1.19 -4.94 -7.86
N VAL A 166 -0.15 -4.83 -7.89
CA VAL A 166 -1.05 -5.60 -8.75
C VAL A 166 -2.24 -4.76 -9.22
N ALA A 167 -2.67 -4.93 -10.47
CA ALA A 167 -3.88 -4.29 -11.00
C ALA A 167 -5.17 -4.97 -10.46
N LEU A 168 -6.10 -4.20 -9.90
CA LEU A 168 -7.39 -4.69 -9.40
C LEU A 168 -8.45 -4.80 -10.51
N VAL A 169 -8.11 -5.57 -11.54
CA VAL A 169 -9.05 -5.93 -12.61
C VAL A 169 -9.82 -7.21 -12.24
N PRO A 170 -11.12 -7.32 -12.57
CA PRO A 170 -11.87 -8.55 -12.39
C PRO A 170 -11.19 -9.71 -13.11
N ILE A 171 -10.98 -10.83 -12.43
CA ILE A 171 -10.39 -12.02 -13.04
C ILE A 171 -11.49 -12.81 -13.77
N ALA A 172 -11.35 -12.97 -15.09
CA ALA A 172 -12.28 -13.76 -15.89
C ALA A 172 -12.31 -15.24 -15.44
N GLY A 173 -13.52 -15.79 -15.25
CA GLY A 173 -13.72 -17.20 -14.92
C GLY A 173 -13.85 -17.52 -13.43
N ILE A 174 -14.05 -16.54 -12.55
CA ILE A 174 -14.48 -16.75 -11.16
C ILE A 174 -15.96 -17.15 -11.17
N GLY A 175 -16.24 -18.39 -11.56
CA GLY A 175 -17.58 -18.97 -11.60
C GLY A 175 -17.54 -20.46 -11.26
N ALA A 176 -18.70 -21.05 -10.99
CA ALA A 176 -18.85 -22.46 -10.61
C ALA A 176 -18.45 -23.41 -11.77
N GLY A 177 -17.14 -23.60 -11.98
CA GLY A 177 -16.60 -24.46 -13.04
C GLY A 177 -15.07 -24.50 -13.13
N VAL A 178 -14.33 -23.89 -12.19
CA VAL A 178 -12.87 -23.83 -12.25
C VAL A 178 -12.25 -25.16 -11.83
N MET A 179 -11.62 -25.86 -12.77
CA MET A 179 -10.79 -27.05 -12.54
C MET A 179 -9.75 -26.78 -11.43
N ALA A 180 -9.52 -27.74 -10.52
CA ALA A 180 -8.69 -27.58 -9.32
C ALA A 180 -7.28 -26.97 -9.56
N VAL A 181 -6.67 -27.26 -10.72
CA VAL A 181 -5.36 -26.70 -11.13
C VAL A 181 -5.43 -25.20 -11.39
N LYS A 182 -6.51 -24.71 -12.03
CA LYS A 182 -6.73 -23.26 -12.26
C LYS A 182 -7.12 -22.53 -10.97
N LYS A 183 -7.74 -23.23 -10.01
CA LYS A 183 -8.15 -22.68 -8.72
C LYS A 183 -6.97 -22.21 -7.88
N PHE A 184 -5.84 -22.91 -7.90
CA PHE A 184 -4.64 -22.50 -7.16
C PHE A 184 -4.06 -21.18 -7.68
N THR A 185 -3.86 -21.06 -9.00
CA THR A 185 -3.39 -19.82 -9.64
C THR A 185 -4.34 -18.67 -9.41
N LEU A 186 -5.65 -18.95 -9.49
CA LEU A 186 -6.69 -17.96 -9.22
C LEU A 186 -6.62 -17.45 -7.77
N ASN A 187 -6.52 -18.36 -6.81
CA ASN A 187 -6.42 -18.00 -5.40
C ASN A 187 -5.16 -17.18 -5.09
N SER A 188 -4.04 -17.47 -5.76
CA SER A 188 -2.82 -16.63 -5.64
C SER A 188 -3.09 -15.21 -6.10
N LYS A 189 -3.69 -15.03 -7.29
CA LYS A 189 -4.01 -13.70 -7.82
C LYS A 189 -4.99 -12.94 -6.93
N ILE A 190 -6.04 -13.60 -6.44
CA ILE A 190 -6.99 -12.98 -5.50
C ILE A 190 -6.25 -12.56 -4.23
N LYS A 191 -5.35 -13.41 -3.70
CA LYS A 191 -4.53 -13.06 -2.52
C LYS A 191 -3.63 -11.86 -2.76
N GLU A 192 -3.06 -11.75 -3.96
CA GLU A 192 -2.24 -10.59 -4.34
C GLU A 192 -3.08 -9.30 -4.44
N GLN A 193 -4.28 -9.39 -5.00
CA GLN A 193 -5.25 -8.29 -5.02
C GLN A 193 -5.65 -7.87 -3.60
N GLN A 194 -5.88 -8.84 -2.69
CA GLN A 194 -6.20 -8.59 -1.29
C GLN A 194 -5.06 -7.85 -0.57
N TYR A 195 -3.81 -8.25 -0.75
CA TYR A 195 -2.69 -7.52 -0.14
C TYR A 195 -2.55 -6.09 -0.68
N SER A 196 -2.73 -5.90 -1.99
CA SER A 196 -2.68 -4.58 -2.61
C SER A 196 -3.79 -3.67 -2.05
N CYS A 197 -5.02 -4.18 -1.97
CA CYS A 197 -6.16 -3.48 -1.38
C CYS A 197 -5.92 -3.16 0.10
N ALA A 198 -5.42 -4.11 0.88
CA ALA A 198 -5.16 -3.92 2.30
C ALA A 198 -4.12 -2.82 2.54
N VAL A 199 -3.06 -2.76 1.72
CA VAL A 199 -2.04 -1.69 1.81
C VAL A 199 -2.64 -0.32 1.47
N MET A 200 -3.41 -0.21 0.39
CA MET A 200 -4.04 1.07 0.01
C MET A 200 -5.00 1.55 1.09
N LYS A 201 -5.85 0.65 1.60
CA LYS A 201 -6.77 0.96 2.69
C LYS A 201 -6.00 1.40 3.94
N PHE A 202 -4.99 0.63 4.33
CA PHE A 202 -4.20 0.94 5.52
C PHE A 202 -3.54 2.32 5.40
N TYR A 203 -2.95 2.62 4.25
CA TYR A 203 -2.35 3.93 3.97
C TYR A 203 -3.37 5.07 4.09
N LEU A 204 -4.52 4.96 3.42
CA LEU A 204 -5.52 6.04 3.34
C LEU A 204 -6.28 6.24 4.66
N ASP A 205 -6.68 5.17 5.33
CA ASP A 205 -7.66 5.25 6.42
C ASP A 205 -7.04 5.16 7.82
N ASP A 206 -5.93 4.43 7.98
CA ASP A 206 -5.51 3.93 9.30
C ASP A 206 -4.02 4.14 9.61
N LEU A 207 -3.19 4.52 8.65
CA LEU A 207 -1.76 4.76 8.88
C LEU A 207 -1.54 5.95 9.81
N SER A 208 -2.26 7.06 9.63
CA SER A 208 -2.24 8.21 10.53
C SER A 208 -2.61 7.81 11.96
N LYS A 209 -3.71 7.06 12.12
CA LYS A 209 -4.19 6.57 13.43
C LYS A 209 -3.17 5.67 14.11
N PHE A 210 -2.59 4.71 13.38
CA PHE A 210 -1.55 3.83 13.89
C PHE A 210 -0.33 4.63 14.34
N LEU A 211 0.09 5.60 13.53
CA LEU A 211 1.21 6.45 13.88
C LEU A 211 0.85 7.43 15.00
N GLY A 212 -0.42 7.69 15.28
CA GLY A 212 -0.88 8.70 16.24
C GLY A 212 -0.60 10.12 15.75
N LEU A 213 -0.92 10.37 14.48
CA LEU A 213 -0.90 11.68 13.82
C LEU A 213 -2.30 12.28 13.82
#